data_AF-A0A9E2FFA1-F1
#
_entry.id   AF-A0A9E2FFA1-F1
#
_cell.length_a   1.000
_cell.length_b   1.000
_cell.length_c   1.000
_cell.angle_alpha   90.00
_cell.angle_beta   90.00
_cell.angle_gamma   90.00
#
_symmetry.space_group_name_H-M   'P 1'
#
loop_
_entity.id
_entity.type
_entity.pdbx_description
1 polymer ?
#
loop_
_entity_poly.entity_id
_entity_poly.type
_entity_poly.pdbx_seq_one_letter_code
_entity_poly.pdbx_strand_id
1 'polypeptide(L)'
;MSQKTKILLISVVAILLLLLVAGCTRDPINADGSKGGGSQNGGNLPPTTNLFLYPDSAGLDTMSSVLEIHWWGQDPDGWVVGYWLEWDYFAESVLNDSIWLTSEYETFYLPLDSAFDEFSLTVRAVDNTAIWDYPSDLKVAQALGGEELVTAGIWEFIEYEAFLDVGTDVDAYDSGDSVLWAGNIEGIQTEPGMELMSLGDAEIPLELLAPSSVEGAIDMVGDNLVFRVENTPPDVEFRIESNPNLIAGETYTSFPTRSFFWEATDLDGEATIDSCYYVLDPEEGDTNWIALPGTATSVGLSELEPGNHRFFLKIVDIAGAASATLSFPDTSDRYWAVVAPYGNLLIIDDYSLDANNEHLNLYKSIFDTLEGIDGEYSVWEVGSNLPYAMSDVLATMNYFDEVLWYSYFQLSHYIEAAS
;
A
#
# COMPACT_ATOMS: atom_id res chain seq x y z
N MET A 1 -43.99 -46.14 27.59
CA MET A 1 -42.74 -46.79 27.13
C MET A 1 -42.24 -47.72 28.24
N SER A 2 -42.03 -49.01 27.95
CA SER A 2 -41.55 -49.99 28.94
C SER A 2 -40.14 -49.61 29.41
N GLN A 3 -39.79 -49.94 30.67
CA GLN A 3 -38.46 -49.71 31.24
C GLN A 3 -37.36 -50.31 30.35
N LYS A 4 -37.63 -51.46 29.71
CA LYS A 4 -36.72 -52.08 28.73
C LYS A 4 -36.52 -51.22 27.48
N THR A 5 -37.57 -50.57 26.99
CA THR A 5 -37.52 -49.70 25.82
C THR A 5 -36.77 -48.39 26.12
N LYS A 6 -36.87 -47.86 27.34
CA LYS A 6 -36.09 -46.68 27.77
C LYS A 6 -34.59 -46.98 27.86
N ILE A 7 -34.23 -48.13 28.42
CA ILE A 7 -32.83 -48.56 28.51
C ILE A 7 -32.25 -48.78 27.11
N LEU A 8 -33.00 -49.43 26.21
CA LEU A 8 -32.55 -49.65 24.83
C LEU A 8 -32.33 -48.32 24.07
N LEU A 9 -33.24 -47.35 24.23
CA LEU A 9 -33.13 -46.05 23.57
C LEU A 9 -31.91 -45.26 24.10
N ILE A 10 -31.68 -45.27 25.42
CA ILE A 10 -30.51 -44.63 26.04
C ILE A 10 -29.22 -45.30 25.57
N SER A 11 -29.17 -46.63 25.48
CA SER A 11 -28.01 -47.35 24.95
C SER A 11 -27.73 -47.01 23.49
N VAL A 12 -28.76 -46.94 22.64
CA VAL A 12 -28.59 -46.60 21.21
C VAL A 12 -28.11 -45.15 21.05
N VAL A 13 -28.68 -44.20 21.79
CA VAL A 13 -28.24 -42.80 21.76
C VAL A 13 -26.82 -42.65 22.30
N ALA A 14 -26.46 -43.38 23.36
CA ALA A 14 -25.10 -43.38 23.89
C ALA A 14 -24.08 -43.97 22.91
N ILE A 15 -24.43 -45.04 22.18
CA ILE A 15 -23.58 -45.63 21.14
C ILE A 15 -23.46 -44.68 19.94
N LEU A 16 -24.53 -44.01 19.53
CA LEU A 16 -24.49 -42.99 18.47
C LEU A 16 -23.65 -41.77 18.88
N LEU A 17 -23.74 -41.32 20.13
CA LEU A 17 -22.86 -40.27 20.67
C LEU A 17 -21.40 -40.74 20.75
N LEU A 18 -21.14 -41.99 21.14
CA LEU A 18 -19.78 -42.54 21.14
C LEU A 18 -19.19 -42.63 19.72
N LEU A 19 -20.02 -42.96 18.72
CA LEU A 19 -19.63 -43.00 17.31
C LEU A 19 -19.45 -41.59 16.72
N LEU A 20 -20.19 -40.59 17.18
CA LEU A 20 -20.02 -39.18 16.81
C LEU A 20 -18.74 -38.56 17.41
N VAL A 21 -18.36 -38.96 18.62
CA VAL A 21 -17.11 -38.50 19.27
C VAL A 21 -15.88 -39.27 18.76
N ALA A 22 -16.08 -40.48 18.21
CA ALA A 22 -15.03 -41.23 17.51
C ALA A 22 -14.87 -40.82 16.03
N GLY A 23 -15.55 -39.77 15.59
CA GLY A 23 -15.35 -39.17 14.28
C GLY A 23 -13.96 -38.51 14.21
N CYS A 24 -13.10 -39.07 13.37
CA CYS A 24 -11.79 -38.59 12.93
C CYS A 24 -11.09 -37.62 13.90
N THR A 25 -10.39 -38.18 14.89
CA THR A 25 -9.24 -37.46 15.45
C THR A 25 -8.26 -37.25 14.29
N ARG A 26 -8.01 -36.00 13.89
CA ARG A 26 -6.84 -35.65 13.06
C ARG A 26 -5.64 -36.26 13.77
N ASP A 27 -4.91 -37.15 13.10
CA ASP A 27 -3.65 -37.62 13.64
C ASP A 27 -2.74 -36.37 13.68
N PRO A 28 -2.21 -35.96 14.85
CA PRO A 28 -1.36 -34.79 14.91
C PRO A 28 -0.15 -35.00 13.99
N ILE A 29 0.22 -33.97 13.24
CA ILE A 29 1.48 -33.92 12.51
C ILE A 29 2.59 -34.34 13.48
N ASN A 30 3.34 -35.38 13.13
CA ASN A 30 4.13 -36.16 14.08
C ASN A 30 5.17 -35.30 14.82
N ALA A 31 4.98 -35.14 16.12
CA ALA A 31 5.91 -34.44 17.02
C ALA A 31 7.27 -35.16 17.21
N ASP A 32 7.53 -36.28 16.52
CA ASP A 32 8.77 -37.06 16.64
C ASP A 32 9.73 -36.93 15.44
N GLY A 33 9.34 -36.21 14.38
CA GLY A 33 10.18 -35.93 13.20
C GLY A 33 10.77 -37.18 12.54
N SER A 34 10.12 -38.35 12.64
CA SER A 34 10.69 -39.60 12.15
C SER A 34 9.85 -40.35 11.13
N LYS A 35 8.57 -39.99 10.97
CA LYS A 35 7.66 -40.48 9.92
C LYS A 35 6.64 -39.39 9.61
N GLY A 36 6.25 -39.17 8.36
CA GLY A 36 5.13 -38.27 8.00
C GLY A 36 3.81 -38.72 8.64
N GLY A 37 2.89 -37.79 8.88
CA GLY A 37 1.58 -38.06 9.47
C GLY A 37 0.81 -39.08 8.64
N GLY A 38 0.46 -40.23 9.23
CA GLY A 38 -0.58 -41.16 8.76
C GLY A 38 -0.53 -41.66 7.30
N SER A 39 0.35 -42.60 6.96
CA SER A 39 0.06 -43.51 5.83
C SER A 39 -0.95 -44.58 6.27
N GLN A 40 -2.14 -44.59 5.66
CA GLN A 40 -3.18 -45.60 5.85
C GLN A 40 -2.77 -46.95 5.23
N ASN A 41 -1.87 -47.72 5.85
CA ASN A 41 -1.56 -49.15 5.57
C ASN A 41 -1.45 -49.61 4.08
N GLY A 42 -1.19 -48.70 3.13
CA GLY A 42 -1.19 -48.97 1.69
C GLY A 42 -0.08 -48.28 0.89
N GLY A 43 0.78 -47.49 1.54
CA GLY A 43 1.63 -46.49 0.87
C GLY A 43 0.86 -45.20 0.62
N ASN A 44 1.57 -44.08 0.41
CA ASN A 44 0.94 -42.78 0.14
C ASN A 44 0.43 -42.69 -1.30
N LEU A 45 -0.74 -42.08 -1.52
CA LEU A 45 -1.15 -41.60 -2.83
C LEU A 45 -1.08 -40.06 -2.81
N PRO A 46 -0.34 -39.40 -3.71
CA PRO A 46 -0.23 -37.95 -3.68
C PRO A 46 -1.59 -37.29 -3.96
N PRO A 47 -1.79 -36.03 -3.49
CA PRO A 47 -3.03 -35.32 -3.69
C PRO A 47 -3.18 -34.88 -5.15
N THR A 48 -4.38 -34.39 -5.49
CA THR A 48 -4.65 -33.64 -6.72
C THR A 48 -5.01 -32.20 -6.39
N THR A 49 -4.49 -31.25 -7.16
CA THR A 49 -4.76 -29.82 -7.01
C THR A 49 -5.81 -29.36 -8.02
N ASN A 50 -6.64 -28.41 -7.60
CA ASN A 50 -7.56 -27.71 -8.48
C ASN A 50 -7.47 -26.21 -8.19
N LEU A 51 -7.54 -25.41 -9.25
CA LEU A 51 -7.38 -23.96 -9.20
C LEU A 51 -8.54 -23.30 -9.94
N PHE A 52 -9.04 -22.20 -9.38
CA PHE A 52 -10.07 -21.39 -10.01
C PHE A 52 -9.88 -19.91 -9.68
N LEU A 53 -10.07 -19.08 -10.70
CA LEU A 53 -10.11 -17.62 -10.55
C LEU A 53 -11.55 -17.14 -10.67
N TYR A 54 -12.00 -16.33 -9.72
CA TYR A 54 -13.24 -15.59 -9.87
C TYR A 54 -12.97 -14.38 -10.78
N PRO A 55 -13.51 -14.33 -12.01
CA PRO A 55 -13.28 -13.17 -12.86
C PRO A 55 -13.92 -11.95 -12.20
N ASP A 56 -13.19 -10.85 -12.14
CA ASP A 56 -13.80 -9.56 -11.86
C ASP A 56 -14.80 -9.22 -13.00
N SER A 57 -15.63 -8.21 -12.77
CA SER A 57 -16.70 -7.82 -13.69
C SER A 57 -16.26 -7.41 -15.11
N ALA A 58 -14.95 -7.41 -15.45
CA ALA A 58 -14.42 -7.00 -16.75
C ALA A 58 -14.50 -8.06 -17.86
N GLY A 59 -14.85 -9.31 -17.53
CA GLY A 59 -15.03 -10.37 -18.53
C GLY A 59 -13.76 -11.19 -18.78
N LEU A 60 -13.86 -12.20 -19.65
CA LEU A 60 -12.85 -13.25 -19.83
C LEU A 60 -11.54 -12.80 -20.50
N ASP A 61 -11.49 -11.58 -21.06
CA ASP A 61 -10.38 -11.15 -21.93
C ASP A 61 -9.45 -10.11 -21.29
N THR A 62 -9.84 -9.44 -20.19
CA THR A 62 -8.98 -8.48 -19.46
C THR A 62 -9.35 -8.48 -17.97
N MET A 63 -8.35 -8.63 -17.10
CA MET A 63 -8.50 -8.59 -15.64
C MET A 63 -7.69 -7.41 -15.10
N SER A 64 -8.06 -6.88 -13.93
CA SER A 64 -7.24 -5.91 -13.19
C SER A 64 -5.96 -6.55 -12.63
N SER A 65 -4.96 -5.74 -12.24
CA SER A 65 -3.73 -6.26 -11.60
C SER A 65 -3.97 -6.88 -10.22
N VAL A 66 -5.16 -6.71 -9.65
CA VAL A 66 -5.56 -7.25 -8.35
C VAL A 66 -6.41 -8.50 -8.54
N LEU A 67 -5.84 -9.67 -8.24
CA LEU A 67 -6.49 -10.95 -8.47
C LEU A 67 -6.75 -11.71 -7.17
N GLU A 68 -8.00 -12.11 -6.95
CA GLU A 68 -8.37 -13.05 -5.90
C GLU A 68 -8.44 -14.48 -6.50
N ILE A 69 -7.48 -15.32 -6.12
CA ILE A 69 -7.34 -16.68 -6.66
C ILE A 69 -7.71 -17.68 -5.58
N HIS A 70 -8.47 -18.72 -5.95
CA HIS A 70 -8.91 -19.79 -5.06
C HIS A 70 -8.36 -21.13 -5.52
N TRP A 71 -7.96 -21.98 -4.59
CA TRP A 71 -7.45 -23.32 -4.88
C TRP A 71 -7.88 -24.31 -3.81
N TRP A 72 -7.95 -25.58 -4.17
CA TRP A 72 -8.13 -26.65 -3.19
C TRP A 72 -7.46 -27.93 -3.66
N GLY A 73 -7.03 -28.73 -2.69
CA GLY A 73 -6.48 -30.06 -2.93
C GLY A 73 -7.46 -31.16 -2.50
N GLN A 74 -7.32 -32.34 -3.10
CA GLN A 74 -8.01 -33.55 -2.68
C GLN A 74 -7.01 -34.67 -2.55
N ASP A 75 -6.96 -35.26 -1.36
CA ASP A 75 -6.07 -36.37 -1.07
C ASP A 75 -6.87 -37.68 -0.94
N PRO A 76 -6.59 -38.73 -1.75
CA PRO A 76 -7.36 -39.96 -1.74
C PRO A 76 -7.24 -40.80 -0.45
N ASP A 77 -6.12 -40.74 0.25
CA ASP A 77 -5.81 -41.56 1.43
C ASP A 77 -5.52 -40.78 2.71
N GLY A 78 -5.64 -39.45 2.66
CA GLY A 78 -5.45 -38.57 3.80
C GLY A 78 -6.12 -37.20 3.66
N TRP A 79 -5.39 -36.15 3.98
CA TRP A 79 -5.81 -34.76 3.88
C TRP A 79 -4.66 -33.86 3.44
N VAL A 80 -5.02 -32.75 2.81
CA VAL A 80 -4.08 -31.70 2.40
C VAL A 80 -3.69 -30.86 3.60
N VAL A 81 -2.38 -30.61 3.75
CA VAL A 81 -1.79 -29.81 4.84
C VAL A 81 -1.37 -28.41 4.39
N GLY A 82 -1.22 -28.18 3.09
CA GLY A 82 -0.97 -26.86 2.52
C GLY A 82 -0.62 -26.91 1.04
N TYR A 83 -0.13 -25.79 0.53
CA TYR A 83 0.07 -25.55 -0.90
C TYR A 83 1.38 -24.81 -1.15
N TRP A 84 2.08 -25.23 -2.20
CA TRP A 84 3.17 -24.47 -2.80
C TRP A 84 2.64 -23.68 -3.99
N LEU A 85 2.94 -22.38 -4.02
CA LEU A 85 2.62 -21.47 -5.10
C LEU A 85 3.90 -21.07 -5.83
N GLU A 86 3.91 -21.15 -7.16
CA GLU A 86 5.05 -20.83 -8.01
C GLU A 86 4.59 -19.91 -9.14
N TRP A 87 5.16 -18.70 -9.21
CA TRP A 87 4.90 -17.73 -10.28
C TRP A 87 5.99 -17.74 -11.33
N ASP A 88 5.63 -17.43 -12.58
CA ASP A 88 6.59 -17.30 -13.68
C ASP A 88 7.44 -16.03 -13.65
N TYR A 89 6.95 -14.93 -13.08
CA TYR A 89 7.75 -13.70 -12.93
C TYR A 89 8.83 -13.80 -11.85
N PHE A 90 8.79 -14.82 -10.98
CA PHE A 90 9.89 -15.12 -10.05
C PHE A 90 11.08 -15.80 -10.73
N ALA A 91 10.99 -16.19 -12.01
CA ALA A 91 11.98 -17.04 -12.68
C ALA A 91 13.40 -16.43 -12.79
N GLU A 92 13.60 -15.13 -12.52
CA GLU A 92 14.93 -14.51 -12.47
C GLU A 92 15.63 -14.59 -11.10
N SER A 93 14.92 -14.95 -10.03
CA SER A 93 15.54 -15.11 -8.72
C SER A 93 16.16 -16.50 -8.55
N VAL A 94 17.32 -16.51 -7.91
CA VAL A 94 18.16 -17.70 -7.69
C VAL A 94 17.71 -18.48 -6.44
N LEU A 95 16.64 -18.03 -5.81
CA LEU A 95 16.02 -18.64 -4.65
C LEU A 95 14.83 -19.50 -5.14
N ASN A 96 14.55 -20.59 -4.43
CA ASN A 96 13.35 -21.38 -4.68
C ASN A 96 12.14 -20.51 -4.29
N ASP A 97 11.65 -19.66 -5.20
CA ASP A 97 10.62 -18.64 -4.94
C ASP A 97 9.20 -19.22 -4.83
N SER A 98 9.10 -20.49 -4.45
CA SER A 98 7.83 -21.09 -4.10
C SER A 98 7.37 -20.54 -2.76
N ILE A 99 6.12 -20.11 -2.66
CA ILE A 99 5.51 -19.60 -1.43
C ILE A 99 4.69 -20.74 -0.81
N TRP A 100 4.88 -20.98 0.50
CA TRP A 100 4.08 -21.94 1.26
C TRP A 100 2.88 -21.23 1.89
N LEU A 101 1.68 -21.74 1.64
CA LEU A 101 0.45 -21.26 2.25
C LEU A 101 -0.41 -22.43 2.74
N THR A 102 -1.15 -22.21 3.83
CA THR A 102 -2.19 -23.12 4.30
C THR A 102 -3.60 -22.65 3.95
N SER A 103 -3.73 -21.44 3.41
CA SER A 103 -5.00 -20.91 2.92
C SER A 103 -5.40 -21.59 1.61
N GLU A 104 -6.69 -21.50 1.29
CA GLU A 104 -7.30 -21.98 0.04
C GLU A 104 -7.63 -20.83 -0.92
N TYR A 105 -7.20 -19.62 -0.57
CA TYR A 105 -7.32 -18.42 -1.39
C TYR A 105 -6.30 -17.36 -0.96
N GLU A 106 -5.99 -16.43 -1.86
CA GLU A 106 -5.21 -15.23 -1.57
C GLU A 106 -5.51 -14.13 -2.60
N THR A 107 -5.28 -12.87 -2.21
CA THR A 107 -5.32 -11.71 -3.10
C THR A 107 -3.90 -11.30 -3.50
N PHE A 108 -3.64 -11.24 -4.80
CA PHE A 108 -2.35 -10.86 -5.37
C PHE A 108 -2.43 -9.50 -6.07
N TYR A 109 -1.40 -8.69 -5.89
CA TYR A 109 -1.14 -7.47 -6.64
C TYR A 109 -0.02 -7.75 -7.62
N LEU A 110 -0.29 -7.62 -8.91
CA LEU A 110 0.65 -7.99 -9.96
C LEU A 110 1.46 -6.77 -10.42
N PRO A 111 2.79 -6.88 -10.46
CA PRO A 111 3.64 -5.79 -10.94
C PRO A 111 3.54 -5.71 -12.47
N LEU A 112 2.82 -4.71 -12.99
CA LEU A 112 2.70 -4.50 -14.42
C LEU A 112 3.88 -3.66 -14.93
N ASP A 113 4.73 -4.27 -15.76
CA ASP A 113 5.86 -3.58 -16.38
C ASP A 113 5.53 -3.13 -17.81
N SER A 114 4.35 -3.51 -18.32
CA SER A 114 3.90 -3.12 -19.65
C SER A 114 2.39 -2.95 -19.73
N ALA A 115 1.93 -2.44 -20.88
CA ALA A 115 0.49 -2.30 -21.14
C ALA A 115 -0.26 -3.65 -21.10
N PHE A 116 0.44 -4.76 -21.37
CA PHE A 116 -0.13 -6.11 -21.36
C PHE A 116 0.90 -7.10 -20.85
N ASP A 117 0.67 -7.63 -19.66
CA ASP A 117 1.51 -8.68 -19.10
C ASP A 117 0.73 -10.00 -19.02
N GLU A 118 1.46 -11.09 -19.24
CA GLU A 118 0.98 -12.45 -19.10
C GLU A 118 1.67 -13.05 -17.89
N PHE A 119 0.88 -13.53 -16.94
CA PHE A 119 1.37 -14.19 -15.75
C PHE A 119 0.83 -15.61 -15.70
N SER A 120 1.61 -16.47 -15.05
CA SER A 120 1.18 -17.83 -14.73
C SER A 120 1.47 -18.17 -13.28
N LEU A 121 0.46 -18.75 -12.63
CA LEU A 121 0.53 -19.27 -11.28
C LEU A 121 0.33 -20.77 -11.31
N THR A 122 1.30 -21.50 -10.79
CA THR A 122 1.18 -22.93 -10.52
C THR A 122 0.95 -23.15 -9.03
N VAL A 123 -0.08 -23.92 -8.68
CA VAL A 123 -0.37 -24.35 -7.31
C VAL A 123 -0.19 -25.86 -7.20
N ARG A 124 0.49 -26.31 -6.15
CA ARG A 124 0.68 -27.75 -5.84
C ARG A 124 0.26 -28.05 -4.41
N ALA A 125 -0.76 -28.87 -4.24
CA ALA A 125 -1.19 -29.36 -2.95
C ALA A 125 -0.16 -30.34 -2.35
N VAL A 126 -0.02 -30.30 -1.03
CA VAL A 126 0.82 -31.22 -0.25
C VAL A 126 -0.05 -31.92 0.79
N ASP A 127 0.08 -33.24 0.88
CA ASP A 127 -0.67 -34.07 1.83
C ASP A 127 0.04 -34.26 3.19
N ASN A 128 -0.66 -34.90 4.12
CA ASN A 128 -0.22 -35.12 5.48
C ASN A 128 0.99 -36.06 5.65
N THR A 129 1.49 -36.67 4.59
CA THR A 129 2.70 -37.51 4.62
C THR A 129 4.00 -36.73 4.46
N ALA A 130 3.91 -35.41 4.19
CA ALA A 130 5.06 -34.52 4.20
C ALA A 130 5.81 -34.56 5.55
N ILE A 131 7.11 -34.30 5.49
CA ILE A 131 8.03 -34.43 6.62
C ILE A 131 8.47 -33.06 7.09
N TRP A 132 8.38 -32.87 8.39
CA TRP A 132 8.88 -31.72 9.12
C TRP A 132 9.98 -32.18 10.08
N ASP A 133 11.22 -32.12 9.61
CA ASP A 133 12.42 -32.38 10.39
C ASP A 133 12.80 -31.12 11.18
N TYR A 134 11.96 -30.73 12.13
CA TYR A 134 12.38 -29.73 13.11
C TYR A 134 13.38 -30.37 14.08
N PRO A 135 14.37 -29.60 14.55
CA PRO A 135 15.22 -30.06 15.63
C PRO A 135 14.35 -30.36 16.86
N SER A 136 14.05 -31.62 17.08
CA SER A 136 13.54 -32.04 18.38
C SER A 136 14.65 -31.81 19.41
N ASP A 137 14.26 -31.34 20.59
CA ASP A 137 15.08 -31.13 21.79
C ASP A 137 16.14 -32.21 22.00
N LEU A 138 15.84 -33.46 21.60
CA LEU A 138 16.70 -34.62 21.73
C LEU A 138 17.93 -34.63 20.80
N LYS A 139 17.83 -34.09 19.57
CA LYS A 139 18.96 -34.03 18.61
C LYS A 139 19.95 -32.92 18.98
N VAL A 140 19.45 -31.77 19.45
CA VAL A 140 20.26 -30.65 19.96
C VAL A 140 20.93 -31.02 21.30
N ALA A 141 20.21 -31.68 22.22
CA ALA A 141 20.76 -32.16 23.49
C ALA A 141 21.89 -33.19 23.31
N GLN A 142 21.81 -34.05 22.29
CA GLN A 142 22.87 -35.02 21.97
C GLN A 142 24.10 -34.37 21.33
N ALA A 143 23.93 -33.30 20.55
CA ALA A 143 25.04 -32.56 19.96
C ALA A 143 25.80 -31.70 20.99
N LEU A 144 25.10 -31.15 21.99
CA LEU A 144 25.67 -30.26 23.02
C LEU A 144 26.01 -30.95 24.36
N GLY A 145 25.76 -32.26 24.47
CA GLY A 145 26.29 -33.08 25.58
C GLY A 145 25.56 -32.99 26.91
N GLY A 146 24.25 -32.70 26.94
CA GLY A 146 23.45 -32.82 28.17
C GLY A 146 22.04 -32.23 28.11
N GLU A 147 21.11 -32.81 28.88
CA GLU A 147 19.67 -32.46 28.94
C GLU A 147 19.36 -31.08 29.57
N GLU A 148 20.32 -30.41 30.20
CA GLU A 148 20.08 -29.20 31.02
C GLU A 148 20.25 -27.87 30.25
N LEU A 149 20.81 -27.90 29.02
CA LEU A 149 20.99 -26.72 28.14
C LEU A 149 19.85 -26.54 27.12
N VAL A 150 18.89 -27.46 27.11
CA VAL A 150 17.86 -27.61 26.08
C VAL A 150 16.99 -26.37 25.94
N THR A 151 16.68 -25.67 27.03
CA THR A 151 15.80 -24.50 26.96
C THR A 151 16.46 -23.26 26.35
N ALA A 152 17.79 -23.15 26.38
CA ALA A 152 18.48 -22.01 25.75
C ALA A 152 18.68 -22.21 24.24
N GLY A 153 18.97 -23.44 23.82
CA GLY A 153 19.21 -23.75 22.41
C GLY A 153 17.96 -23.69 21.52
N ILE A 154 16.75 -23.90 22.06
CA ILE A 154 15.52 -23.87 21.26
C ILE A 154 15.17 -22.44 20.80
N TRP A 155 15.42 -21.43 21.64
CA TRP A 155 15.19 -20.02 21.26
C TRP A 155 16.25 -19.51 20.27
N GLU A 156 17.49 -19.99 20.40
CA GLU A 156 18.60 -19.64 19.50
C GLU A 156 18.46 -20.34 18.12
N PHE A 157 17.85 -21.54 18.07
CA PHE A 157 17.64 -22.30 16.82
C PHE A 157 16.42 -21.83 16.01
N ILE A 158 15.37 -21.31 16.66
CA ILE A 158 14.24 -20.68 15.97
C ILE A 158 14.67 -19.36 15.31
N GLU A 159 15.65 -18.66 15.89
CA GLU A 159 16.34 -17.55 15.22
C GLU A 159 17.22 -18.06 14.04
N TYR A 160 17.76 -19.28 14.11
CA TYR A 160 18.72 -19.84 13.14
C TYR A 160 18.11 -20.25 11.78
N GLU A 161 16.85 -20.68 11.73
CA GLU A 161 16.19 -21.08 10.46
C GLU A 161 15.39 -19.95 9.80
N ALA A 162 15.42 -18.74 10.36
CA ALA A 162 14.92 -17.53 9.71
C ALA A 162 15.97 -16.85 8.80
N PHE A 163 17.21 -17.36 8.76
CA PHE A 163 18.31 -16.77 7.98
C PHE A 163 19.13 -17.85 7.26
N LEU A 164 19.40 -17.63 5.98
CA LEU A 164 20.39 -18.42 5.23
C LEU A 164 21.78 -17.82 5.48
N ASP A 165 22.58 -18.50 6.31
CA ASP A 165 23.99 -18.19 6.57
C ASP A 165 24.89 -18.76 5.46
N VAL A 166 25.60 -17.87 4.76
CA VAL A 166 26.62 -18.19 3.74
C VAL A 166 27.97 -17.50 4.04
N GLY A 167 28.16 -17.01 5.27
CA GLY A 167 29.35 -16.32 5.76
C GLY A 167 30.51 -17.26 6.17
N THR A 168 31.62 -16.68 6.63
CA THR A 168 32.84 -17.45 7.02
C THR A 168 32.97 -17.71 8.52
N ASP A 169 32.14 -17.07 9.35
CA ASP A 169 32.13 -17.23 10.80
C ASP A 169 30.67 -17.40 11.28
N VAL A 170 30.34 -18.59 11.76
CA VAL A 170 28.95 -19.03 12.07
C VAL A 170 28.37 -18.39 13.34
N ASP A 171 29.18 -17.66 14.11
CA ASP A 171 28.82 -17.13 15.43
C ASP A 171 28.79 -15.57 15.49
N ALA A 172 28.92 -14.87 14.36
CA ALA A 172 28.94 -13.40 14.34
C ALA A 172 28.41 -12.78 13.04
N TYR A 173 27.50 -11.81 13.17
CA TYR A 173 26.96 -11.04 12.04
C TYR A 173 28.07 -10.35 11.23
N ASP A 174 28.24 -10.73 9.97
CA ASP A 174 29.22 -10.16 9.05
C ASP A 174 28.62 -9.74 7.70
N SER A 175 29.44 -9.15 6.83
CA SER A 175 29.00 -8.60 5.54
C SER A 175 28.61 -9.65 4.48
N GLY A 176 28.78 -10.94 4.78
CA GLY A 176 28.36 -12.07 3.96
C GLY A 176 27.00 -12.66 4.36
N ASP A 177 26.42 -12.19 5.47
CA ASP A 177 25.11 -12.65 5.94
C ASP A 177 23.99 -11.99 5.15
N SER A 178 23.22 -12.80 4.43
CA SER A 178 21.97 -12.38 3.83
C SER A 178 20.88 -12.31 4.90
N VAL A 179 20.65 -11.12 5.43
CA VAL A 179 19.40 -10.78 6.11
C VAL A 179 18.28 -10.98 5.08
N LEU A 180 17.28 -11.82 5.37
CA LEU A 180 15.97 -11.69 4.73
C LEU A 180 15.45 -10.32 5.14
N TRP A 181 15.76 -9.37 4.26
CA TRP A 181 15.51 -7.96 4.42
C TRP A 181 14.10 -7.75 4.99
N ALA A 182 14.06 -7.02 6.09
CA ALA A 182 12.90 -6.22 6.42
C ALA A 182 12.67 -5.24 5.28
N GLY A 183 11.67 -5.53 4.46
CA GLY A 183 11.01 -4.50 3.68
C GLY A 183 10.35 -4.96 2.41
N ASN A 184 9.43 -4.10 1.99
CA ASN A 184 9.16 -3.74 0.60
C ASN A 184 9.08 -4.92 -0.38
N ILE A 185 8.36 -5.97 -0.02
CA ILE A 185 7.56 -6.64 -1.02
C ILE A 185 6.37 -5.70 -1.24
N GLU A 186 6.42 -4.89 -2.30
CA GLU A 186 5.20 -4.30 -2.83
C GLU A 186 4.23 -5.45 -3.14
N GLY A 187 3.15 -5.54 -2.37
CA GLY A 187 2.12 -6.57 -2.52
C GLY A 187 1.60 -7.18 -1.20
N ILE A 188 2.35 -7.14 -0.10
CA ILE A 188 1.85 -7.57 1.22
C ILE A 188 2.11 -6.46 2.25
N GLN A 189 1.10 -5.58 2.40
CA GLN A 189 1.09 -4.50 3.39
C GLN A 189 0.89 -5.10 4.80
N THR A 190 1.92 -5.03 5.64
CA THR A 190 1.70 -4.91 7.09
C THR A 190 2.11 -3.49 7.48
N GLU A 191 1.18 -2.72 8.06
CA GLU A 191 1.34 -1.27 8.20
C GLU A 191 2.54 -0.85 9.08
N PRO A 192 3.18 0.30 8.78
CA PRO A 192 4.20 0.93 9.63
C PRO A 192 3.64 1.32 11.00
N GLY A 193 4.20 0.75 12.07
CA GLY A 193 3.87 1.13 13.46
C GLY A 193 3.35 0.00 14.35
N MET A 194 3.21 -1.22 13.82
CA MET A 194 3.14 -2.41 14.68
C MET A 194 4.53 -2.64 15.30
N GLU A 195 4.66 -2.40 16.62
CA GLU A 195 5.69 -3.10 17.39
C GLU A 195 5.49 -4.59 17.12
N LEU A 196 6.49 -5.26 16.55
CA LEU A 196 6.58 -6.71 16.60
C LEU A 196 6.64 -7.07 18.08
N MET A 197 5.48 -7.34 18.68
CA MET A 197 5.44 -8.01 19.96
C MET A 197 6.12 -9.36 19.72
N SER A 198 7.24 -9.61 20.40
CA SER A 198 7.67 -11.00 20.58
C SER A 198 6.45 -11.74 21.08
N LEU A 199 6.00 -12.74 20.34
CA LEU A 199 4.85 -13.55 20.71
C LEU A 199 5.26 -14.41 21.91
N GLY A 200 5.35 -13.79 23.08
CA GLY A 200 5.53 -14.45 24.35
C GLY A 200 4.36 -15.41 24.53
N ASP A 201 4.69 -16.68 24.69
CA ASP A 201 3.82 -17.78 25.11
C ASP A 201 2.74 -18.30 24.13
N ALA A 202 2.81 -18.00 22.83
CA ALA A 202 1.96 -18.68 21.85
C ALA A 202 2.80 -19.59 20.93
N GLU A 203 2.60 -20.91 21.07
CA GLU A 203 3.07 -21.92 20.13
C GLU A 203 2.66 -21.49 18.72
N ILE A 204 3.63 -21.21 17.84
CA ILE A 204 3.37 -21.09 16.40
C ILE A 204 2.92 -22.49 15.96
N PRO A 205 1.68 -22.65 15.45
CA PRO A 205 1.25 -23.95 14.95
C PRO A 205 2.21 -24.40 13.86
N LEU A 206 2.84 -25.56 14.05
CA LEU A 206 3.78 -26.17 13.10
C LEU A 206 3.25 -26.24 11.66
N GLU A 207 1.92 -26.27 11.53
CA GLU A 207 1.17 -26.33 10.28
C GLU A 207 1.36 -25.08 9.41
N LEU A 208 1.70 -23.92 9.99
CA LEU A 208 1.93 -22.66 9.25
C LEU A 208 3.31 -22.58 8.59
N LEU A 209 4.23 -23.49 8.93
CA LEU A 209 5.59 -23.51 8.41
C LEU A 209 5.73 -24.53 7.27
N ALA A 210 6.58 -24.23 6.30
CA ALA A 210 6.83 -25.10 5.16
C ALA A 210 7.42 -26.47 5.59
N PRO A 211 7.04 -27.58 4.93
CA PRO A 211 7.65 -28.89 5.15
C PRO A 211 9.12 -28.94 4.72
N SER A 212 9.96 -29.59 5.52
CA SER A 212 11.36 -29.86 5.21
C SER A 212 11.55 -30.85 4.05
N SER A 213 10.57 -31.72 3.82
CA SER A 213 10.54 -32.61 2.65
C SER A 213 9.10 -32.91 2.24
N VAL A 214 8.87 -32.88 0.94
CA VAL A 214 7.59 -33.19 0.30
C VAL A 214 7.67 -34.40 -0.63
N GLU A 215 8.76 -35.18 -0.55
CA GLU A 215 8.96 -36.33 -1.44
C GLU A 215 7.82 -37.34 -1.31
N GLY A 216 7.06 -37.51 -2.38
CA GLY A 216 5.91 -38.41 -2.42
C GLY A 216 4.61 -37.85 -1.83
N ALA A 217 4.65 -36.70 -1.16
CA ALA A 217 3.50 -36.03 -0.52
C ALA A 217 2.91 -34.88 -1.37
N ILE A 218 3.63 -34.42 -2.39
CA ILE A 218 3.23 -33.31 -3.25
C ILE A 218 2.54 -33.78 -4.53
N ASP A 219 1.54 -33.04 -4.97
CA ASP A 219 1.05 -33.11 -6.35
C ASP A 219 2.13 -32.57 -7.31
N MET A 220 2.86 -33.48 -7.96
CA MET A 220 3.93 -33.11 -8.89
C MET A 220 3.42 -32.44 -10.18
N VAL A 221 2.14 -32.60 -10.51
CA VAL A 221 1.53 -31.95 -11.68
C VAL A 221 1.05 -30.57 -11.29
N GLY A 222 0.34 -30.47 -10.17
CA GLY A 222 -0.33 -29.26 -9.73
C GLY A 222 -1.46 -28.86 -10.67
N ASP A 223 -1.92 -27.63 -10.51
CA ASP A 223 -2.79 -26.95 -11.46
C ASP A 223 -2.19 -25.58 -11.81
N ASN A 224 -2.39 -25.12 -13.04
CA ASN A 224 -1.78 -23.89 -13.57
C ASN A 224 -2.85 -23.00 -14.18
N LEU A 225 -2.83 -21.73 -13.78
CA LEU A 225 -3.63 -20.68 -14.37
C LEU A 225 -2.73 -19.69 -15.09
N VAL A 226 -3.01 -19.48 -16.38
CA VAL A 226 -2.41 -18.42 -17.20
C VAL A 226 -3.48 -17.36 -17.44
N PHE A 227 -3.15 -16.10 -17.19
CA PHE A 227 -4.06 -14.98 -17.41
C PHE A 227 -3.30 -13.76 -17.93
N ARG A 228 -4.05 -12.85 -18.53
CA ARG A 228 -3.54 -11.61 -19.13
C ARG A 228 -4.13 -10.43 -18.38
N VAL A 229 -3.26 -9.54 -17.96
CA VAL A 229 -3.64 -8.30 -17.29
C VAL A 229 -3.36 -7.14 -18.24
N GLU A 230 -4.32 -6.23 -18.33
CA GLU A 230 -4.17 -4.98 -19.08
C GLU A 230 -4.00 -3.85 -18.07
N ASN A 231 -2.92 -3.07 -18.21
CA ASN A 231 -2.67 -1.93 -17.34
C ASN A 231 -3.69 -0.82 -17.59
N THR A 232 -4.28 -0.34 -16.51
CA THR A 232 -5.19 0.79 -16.42
C THR A 232 -4.38 2.04 -16.11
N PRO A 233 -4.59 3.17 -16.82
CA PRO A 233 -3.88 4.39 -16.48
C PRO A 233 -4.33 4.95 -15.12
N PRO A 234 -3.44 5.59 -14.36
CA PRO A 234 -3.78 6.21 -13.08
C PRO A 234 -4.75 7.38 -13.27
N ASP A 235 -5.47 7.73 -12.20
CA ASP A 235 -6.32 8.91 -12.11
C ASP A 235 -5.72 9.96 -11.16
N VAL A 236 -6.04 11.23 -11.40
CA VAL A 236 -5.54 12.32 -10.57
C VAL A 236 -6.53 13.47 -10.49
N GLU A 237 -6.72 13.98 -9.27
CA GLU A 237 -7.57 15.14 -9.02
C GLU A 237 -6.91 16.12 -8.04
N PHE A 238 -7.29 17.39 -8.12
CA PHE A 238 -6.89 18.34 -7.09
C PHE A 238 -7.59 18.00 -5.79
N ARG A 239 -6.86 18.08 -4.68
CA ARG A 239 -7.45 17.89 -3.36
C ARG A 239 -8.61 18.87 -3.18
N ILE A 240 -9.71 18.39 -2.60
CA ILE A 240 -10.90 19.21 -2.35
C ILE A 240 -10.52 20.51 -1.64
N GLU A 241 -11.06 21.63 -2.11
CA GLU A 241 -10.82 22.99 -1.59
C GLU A 241 -9.38 23.52 -1.69
N SER A 242 -8.45 22.77 -2.30
CA SER A 242 -7.06 23.23 -2.49
C SER A 242 -6.93 24.37 -3.51
N ASN A 243 -7.91 24.51 -4.40
CA ASN A 243 -7.98 25.55 -5.41
C ASN A 243 -9.30 26.33 -5.31
N PRO A 244 -9.29 27.63 -5.65
CA PRO A 244 -10.51 28.43 -5.70
C PRO A 244 -11.44 27.92 -6.81
N ASN A 245 -12.75 27.94 -6.54
CA ASN A 245 -13.77 27.64 -7.55
C ASN A 245 -13.98 28.86 -8.45
N LEU A 246 -13.43 28.81 -9.66
CA LEU A 246 -13.53 29.88 -10.64
C LEU A 246 -14.72 29.70 -11.57
N ILE A 247 -15.49 30.76 -11.80
CA ILE A 247 -16.49 30.79 -12.87
C ILE A 247 -15.90 31.39 -14.16
N ALA A 248 -16.58 31.17 -15.29
CA ALA A 248 -16.15 31.69 -16.58
C ALA A 248 -15.96 33.22 -16.54
N GLY A 249 -14.77 33.68 -16.96
CA GLY A 249 -14.37 35.09 -16.94
C GLY A 249 -13.75 35.56 -15.62
N GLU A 250 -13.69 34.71 -14.59
CA GLU A 250 -13.04 35.04 -13.32
C GLU A 250 -11.51 34.93 -13.41
N THR A 251 -10.82 35.77 -12.65
CA THR A 251 -9.37 35.75 -12.51
C THR A 251 -9.03 35.59 -11.03
N TYR A 252 -8.35 34.50 -10.71
CA TYR A 252 -7.72 34.36 -9.40
C TYR A 252 -6.34 35.02 -9.41
N THR A 253 -6.01 35.76 -8.37
CA THR A 253 -4.73 36.46 -8.26
C THR A 253 -3.89 35.91 -7.11
N SER A 254 -2.60 35.70 -7.34
CA SER A 254 -1.61 35.40 -6.30
C SER A 254 -0.38 36.28 -6.46
N PHE A 255 0.39 36.43 -5.38
CA PHE A 255 1.77 36.90 -5.46
C PHE A 255 2.69 35.82 -6.09
N PRO A 256 4.00 36.05 -6.25
CA PRO A 256 4.93 35.12 -6.90
C PRO A 256 5.17 33.77 -6.20
N THR A 257 4.24 33.34 -5.33
CA THR A 257 4.24 32.03 -4.67
C THR A 257 2.87 31.39 -4.79
N ARG A 258 2.83 30.09 -5.08
CA ARG A 258 1.62 29.28 -5.01
C ARG A 258 1.95 27.80 -4.86
N SER A 259 1.17 27.09 -4.06
CA SER A 259 1.23 25.64 -3.93
C SER A 259 0.02 24.96 -4.58
N PHE A 260 0.24 23.75 -5.08
CA PHE A 260 -0.79 22.87 -5.64
C PHE A 260 -0.78 21.54 -4.90
N PHE A 261 -1.97 20.97 -4.67
CA PHE A 261 -2.17 19.73 -3.91
C PHE A 261 -3.09 18.81 -4.70
N TRP A 262 -2.75 17.53 -4.78
CA TRP A 262 -3.50 16.54 -5.53
C TRP A 262 -3.54 15.21 -4.79
N GLU A 263 -4.46 14.37 -5.26
CA GLU A 263 -4.60 12.97 -4.88
C GLU A 263 -4.55 12.17 -6.18
N ALA A 264 -3.74 11.13 -6.19
CA ALA A 264 -3.60 10.20 -7.30
C ALA A 264 -4.09 8.84 -6.83
N THR A 265 -4.71 8.09 -7.74
CA THR A 265 -5.13 6.72 -7.49
C THR A 265 -4.86 5.85 -8.70
N ASP A 266 -4.67 4.56 -8.48
CA ASP A 266 -4.56 3.60 -9.56
C ASP A 266 -5.42 2.36 -9.27
N LEU A 267 -6.20 1.93 -10.26
CA LEU A 267 -6.99 0.72 -10.17
C LEU A 267 -6.10 -0.53 -10.12
N ASP A 268 -4.88 -0.43 -10.65
CA ASP A 268 -3.88 -1.49 -10.55
C ASP A 268 -3.07 -1.45 -9.23
N GLY A 269 -3.45 -0.54 -8.32
CA GLY A 269 -2.93 -0.41 -6.98
C GLY A 269 -1.95 0.75 -6.84
N GLU A 270 -2.03 1.49 -5.73
CA GLU A 270 -1.25 2.72 -5.51
C GLU A 270 0.28 2.56 -5.61
N ALA A 271 0.79 1.32 -5.47
CA ALA A 271 2.21 1.01 -5.64
C ALA A 271 2.69 1.10 -7.11
N THR A 272 1.77 1.04 -8.09
CA THR A 272 2.11 1.18 -9.51
C THR A 272 2.42 2.63 -9.89
N ILE A 273 2.07 3.61 -9.04
CA ILE A 273 2.33 5.03 -9.28
C ILE A 273 3.83 5.32 -9.16
N ASP A 274 4.49 5.45 -10.30
CA ASP A 274 5.94 5.69 -10.39
C ASP A 274 6.30 7.16 -10.21
N SER A 275 5.66 8.04 -11.00
CA SER A 275 6.09 9.43 -11.10
C SER A 275 4.98 10.44 -11.36
N CYS A 276 5.14 11.62 -10.75
CA CYS A 276 4.30 12.79 -10.96
C CYS A 276 5.04 13.79 -11.85
N TYR A 277 4.38 14.37 -12.84
CA TYR A 277 4.98 15.38 -13.72
C TYR A 277 4.15 16.64 -13.73
N TYR A 278 4.79 17.79 -13.54
CA TYR A 278 4.14 19.09 -13.69
C TYR A 278 4.87 20.03 -14.63
N VAL A 279 4.14 21.00 -15.17
CA VAL A 279 4.69 22.08 -16.00
C VAL A 279 3.82 23.33 -15.88
N LEU A 280 4.43 24.50 -16.06
CA LEU A 280 3.74 25.78 -16.18
C LEU A 280 3.73 26.22 -17.64
N ASP A 281 2.56 26.65 -18.10
CA ASP A 281 2.37 27.27 -19.42
C ASP A 281 3.04 26.52 -20.59
N PRO A 282 2.83 25.20 -20.73
CA PRO A 282 3.46 24.42 -21.78
C PRO A 282 2.97 24.89 -23.15
N GLU A 283 3.90 25.02 -24.08
CA GLU A 283 3.58 25.13 -25.50
C GLU A 283 3.14 23.76 -26.07
N GLU A 284 2.49 23.76 -27.22
CA GLU A 284 2.13 22.49 -27.89
C GLU A 284 3.39 21.68 -28.21
N GLY A 285 3.49 20.48 -27.64
CA GLY A 285 4.65 19.61 -27.78
C GLY A 285 5.79 19.89 -26.79
N ASP A 286 5.55 20.69 -25.75
CA ASP A 286 6.53 20.92 -24.69
C ASP A 286 6.90 19.62 -23.96
N THR A 287 8.21 19.46 -23.72
CA THR A 287 8.82 18.29 -23.07
C THR A 287 9.48 18.64 -21.74
N ASN A 288 9.45 19.91 -21.32
CA ASN A 288 10.08 20.40 -20.09
C ASN A 288 9.25 20.12 -18.83
N TRP A 289 8.69 18.92 -18.73
CA TRP A 289 7.97 18.48 -17.55
C TRP A 289 8.96 18.23 -16.41
N ILE A 290 8.64 18.77 -15.24
CA ILE A 290 9.41 18.56 -14.02
C ILE A 290 8.88 17.30 -13.35
N ALA A 291 9.76 16.30 -13.19
CA ALA A 291 9.45 15.05 -12.52
C ALA A 291 9.53 15.20 -10.99
N LEU A 292 8.56 14.60 -10.31
CA LEU A 292 8.50 14.41 -8.86
C LEU A 292 8.28 12.90 -8.59
N PRO A 293 8.64 12.40 -7.40
CA PRO A 293 8.32 11.02 -7.01
C PRO A 293 6.82 10.76 -7.08
N GLY A 294 6.40 9.54 -7.42
CA GLY A 294 4.98 9.13 -7.45
C GLY A 294 4.25 9.36 -6.12
N THR A 295 4.97 9.31 -5.00
CA THR A 295 4.44 9.62 -3.66
C THR A 295 4.19 11.12 -3.40
N ALA A 296 4.57 12.01 -4.33
CA ALA A 296 4.35 13.44 -4.17
C ALA A 296 2.87 13.78 -4.29
N THR A 297 2.34 14.49 -3.30
CA THR A 297 0.93 14.95 -3.24
C THR A 297 0.80 16.48 -3.29
N SER A 298 1.93 17.18 -3.43
CA SER A 298 1.95 18.63 -3.54
C SER A 298 3.23 19.16 -4.17
N VAL A 299 3.17 20.39 -4.68
CA VAL A 299 4.33 21.18 -5.07
C VAL A 299 4.12 22.63 -4.68
N GLY A 300 5.13 23.24 -4.06
CA GLY A 300 5.19 24.67 -3.80
C GLY A 300 6.03 25.36 -4.88
N LEU A 301 5.47 26.38 -5.51
CA LEU A 301 6.14 27.19 -6.54
C LEU A 301 6.42 28.58 -5.98
N SER A 302 7.62 29.09 -6.26
CA SER A 302 8.07 30.42 -5.87
C SER A 302 8.76 31.11 -7.05
N GLU A 303 9.01 32.41 -6.91
CA GLU A 303 9.67 33.21 -7.96
C GLU A 303 8.91 33.17 -9.30
N LEU A 304 7.58 33.08 -9.22
CA LEU A 304 6.73 33.09 -10.41
C LEU A 304 6.78 34.47 -11.08
N GLU A 305 7.00 34.47 -12.39
CA GLU A 305 6.98 35.71 -13.16
C GLU A 305 5.58 36.35 -13.15
N PRO A 306 5.45 37.69 -13.20
CA PRO A 306 4.15 38.31 -13.31
C PRO A 306 3.50 38.02 -14.67
N GLY A 307 2.23 37.63 -14.66
CA GLY A 307 1.53 37.26 -15.88
C GLY A 307 0.36 36.31 -15.63
N ASN A 308 -0.24 35.85 -16.72
CA ASN A 308 -1.25 34.79 -16.67
C ASN A 308 -0.54 33.44 -16.75
N HIS A 309 -0.88 32.55 -15.84
CA HIS A 309 -0.29 31.22 -15.73
C HIS A 309 -1.35 30.13 -15.74
N ARG A 310 -0.95 28.95 -16.19
CA ARG A 310 -1.67 27.70 -16.09
C ARG A 310 -0.73 26.61 -15.63
N PHE A 311 -1.14 25.93 -14.57
CA PHE A 311 -0.47 24.76 -14.04
C PHE A 311 -1.05 23.50 -14.69
N PHE A 312 -0.18 22.56 -15.04
CA PHE A 312 -0.56 21.25 -15.56
C PHE A 312 0.15 20.17 -14.77
N LEU A 313 -0.55 19.06 -14.53
CA LEU A 313 -0.06 17.88 -13.82
C LEU A 313 -0.54 16.62 -14.52
N LYS A 314 0.30 15.59 -14.55
CA LYS A 314 -0.09 14.23 -14.90
C LYS A 314 0.67 13.23 -14.04
N ILE A 315 0.08 12.06 -13.84
CA ILE A 315 0.69 10.94 -13.14
C ILE A 315 1.03 9.87 -14.17
N VAL A 316 2.13 9.15 -13.94
CA VAL A 316 2.59 8.06 -14.80
C VAL A 316 2.86 6.85 -13.93
N ASP A 317 2.38 5.69 -14.37
CA ASP A 317 2.60 4.40 -13.72
C ASP A 317 3.92 3.75 -14.17
N ILE A 318 4.29 2.63 -13.53
CA ILE A 318 5.48 1.82 -13.86
C ILE A 318 5.46 1.25 -15.29
N ALA A 319 4.29 1.02 -15.87
CA ALA A 319 4.11 0.59 -17.26
C ALA A 319 4.21 1.74 -18.28
N GLY A 320 4.35 2.98 -17.81
CA GLY A 320 4.47 4.19 -18.62
C GLY A 320 3.14 4.74 -19.13
N ALA A 321 2.00 4.23 -18.67
CA ALA A 321 0.70 4.81 -18.95
C ALA A 321 0.51 6.08 -18.11
N ALA A 322 -0.17 7.07 -18.70
CA ALA A 322 -0.31 8.39 -18.10
C ALA A 322 -1.78 8.72 -17.84
N SER A 323 -2.03 9.38 -16.71
CA SER A 323 -3.34 9.94 -16.38
C SER A 323 -3.79 10.97 -17.40
N ALA A 324 -5.08 11.31 -17.35
CA ALA A 324 -5.53 12.57 -17.94
C ALA A 324 -4.73 13.74 -17.36
N THR A 325 -4.41 14.73 -18.19
CA THR A 325 -3.70 15.93 -17.71
C THR A 325 -4.65 16.80 -16.92
N LEU A 326 -4.40 16.90 -15.63
CA LEU A 326 -5.04 17.83 -14.72
C LEU A 326 -4.47 19.24 -14.97
N SER A 327 -5.32 20.27 -14.91
CA SER A 327 -4.85 21.65 -15.07
C SER A 327 -5.60 22.64 -14.20
N PHE A 328 -4.89 23.67 -13.77
CA PHE A 328 -5.47 24.82 -13.09
C PHE A 328 -5.01 26.13 -13.75
N PRO A 329 -5.94 27.00 -14.18
CA PRO A 329 -7.36 26.73 -14.35
C PRO A 329 -7.62 25.61 -15.37
N ASP A 330 -8.73 24.91 -15.18
CA ASP A 330 -9.20 23.75 -15.96
C ASP A 330 -9.67 24.12 -17.38
N THR A 331 -10.08 25.37 -17.59
CA THR A 331 -10.55 25.90 -18.88
C THR A 331 -9.82 27.16 -19.31
N SER A 332 -9.88 27.48 -20.61
CA SER A 332 -9.18 28.64 -21.18
C SER A 332 -9.86 29.99 -20.94
N ASP A 333 -11.08 30.00 -20.42
CA ASP A 333 -11.86 31.22 -20.11
C ASP A 333 -11.79 31.62 -18.64
N ARG A 334 -10.94 30.94 -17.85
CA ARG A 334 -10.61 31.22 -16.45
C ARG A 334 -9.13 31.50 -16.37
N TYR A 335 -8.74 32.41 -15.47
CA TYR A 335 -7.36 32.89 -15.42
C TYR A 335 -6.79 32.79 -14.02
N TRP A 336 -5.51 32.42 -13.93
CA TRP A 336 -4.68 32.63 -12.76
C TRP A 336 -3.63 33.69 -13.11
N ALA A 337 -3.69 34.82 -12.43
CA ALA A 337 -2.75 35.92 -12.60
C ALA A 337 -1.76 35.96 -11.43
N VAL A 338 -0.47 35.94 -11.74
CA VAL A 338 0.60 36.24 -10.80
C VAL A 338 0.90 37.73 -10.89
N VAL A 339 0.89 38.42 -9.75
CA VAL A 339 1.20 39.84 -9.63
C VAL A 339 2.50 40.05 -8.87
N ALA A 340 3.32 41.02 -9.32
CA ALA A 340 4.52 41.40 -8.60
C ALA A 340 4.18 42.12 -7.29
N PRO A 341 4.91 41.85 -6.19
CA PRO A 341 4.82 42.69 -5.00
C PRO A 341 5.35 44.09 -5.35
N TYR A 342 4.57 45.11 -4.97
CA TYR A 342 4.88 46.52 -5.16
C TYR A 342 4.87 47.25 -3.82
N GLY A 343 5.93 48.02 -3.57
CA GLY A 343 6.15 48.68 -2.28
C GLY A 343 6.49 47.72 -1.14
N ASN A 344 6.66 48.28 0.06
CA ASN A 344 7.01 47.50 1.27
C ASN A 344 5.81 47.23 2.17
N LEU A 345 4.65 47.81 1.86
CA LEU A 345 3.40 47.66 2.60
C LEU A 345 2.43 46.74 1.85
N LEU A 346 1.90 45.74 2.55
CA LEU A 346 0.77 44.94 2.10
C LEU A 346 -0.50 45.36 2.83
N ILE A 347 -1.55 45.68 2.06
CA ILE A 347 -2.91 45.87 2.57
C ILE A 347 -3.69 44.58 2.32
N ILE A 348 -4.12 43.91 3.38
CA ILE A 348 -4.93 42.70 3.31
C ILE A 348 -6.39 43.06 3.59
N ASP A 349 -7.23 42.89 2.57
CA ASP A 349 -8.68 42.96 2.71
C ASP A 349 -9.24 41.58 3.05
N ASP A 350 -9.46 41.39 4.35
CA ASP A 350 -10.13 40.23 4.94
C ASP A 350 -11.54 40.61 5.42
N TYR A 351 -12.14 41.64 4.82
CA TYR A 351 -13.52 41.99 5.09
C TYR A 351 -14.47 41.37 4.06
N SER A 352 -14.95 40.16 4.37
CA SER A 352 -15.86 39.38 3.51
C SER A 352 -17.17 40.07 3.08
N LEU A 353 -17.57 41.19 3.71
CA LEU A 353 -18.76 41.97 3.32
C LEU A 353 -18.41 43.25 2.54
N ASP A 354 -17.14 43.52 2.23
CA ASP A 354 -16.71 44.72 1.49
C ASP A 354 -16.91 44.58 -0.03
N ALA A 355 -18.08 44.12 -0.48
CA ALA A 355 -18.33 43.79 -1.88
C ALA A 355 -18.14 44.97 -2.87
N ASN A 356 -18.11 46.21 -2.39
CA ASN A 356 -17.86 47.42 -3.18
C ASN A 356 -16.48 48.04 -2.92
N ASN A 357 -15.60 47.36 -2.17
CA ASN A 357 -14.27 47.79 -1.78
C ASN A 357 -14.29 49.18 -1.08
N GLU A 358 -15.34 49.50 -0.31
CA GLU A 358 -15.46 50.80 0.36
C GLU A 358 -14.39 50.98 1.45
N HIS A 359 -14.09 49.90 2.19
CA HIS A 359 -13.10 49.90 3.27
C HIS A 359 -11.71 49.83 2.68
N LEU A 360 -11.50 49.00 1.65
CA LEU A 360 -10.25 49.02 0.88
C LEU A 360 -9.93 50.42 0.38
N ASN A 361 -10.90 51.09 -0.26
CA ASN A 361 -10.70 52.44 -0.76
C ASN A 361 -10.43 53.47 0.36
N LEU A 362 -11.01 53.28 1.55
CA LEU A 362 -10.68 54.11 2.72
C LEU A 362 -9.21 53.95 3.11
N TYR A 363 -8.70 52.73 3.28
CA TYR A 363 -7.30 52.50 3.66
C TYR A 363 -6.34 52.99 2.58
N LYS A 364 -6.63 52.71 1.31
CA LYS A 364 -5.88 53.27 0.18
C LYS A 364 -5.80 54.79 0.26
N SER A 365 -6.93 55.48 0.49
CA SER A 365 -6.94 56.95 0.62
C SER A 365 -6.09 57.48 1.79
N ILE A 366 -5.90 56.69 2.85
CA ILE A 366 -5.02 57.07 3.97
C ILE A 366 -3.56 56.93 3.52
N PHE A 367 -3.16 55.81 2.94
CA PHE A 367 -1.77 55.58 2.51
C PHE A 367 -1.36 56.45 1.34
N ASP A 368 -2.27 56.77 0.43
CA ASP A 368 -2.06 57.75 -0.64
C ASP A 368 -1.75 59.17 -0.10
N THR A 369 -2.07 59.46 1.17
CA THR A 369 -1.73 60.74 1.81
C THR A 369 -0.46 60.71 2.66
N LEU A 370 0.14 59.53 2.86
CA LEU A 370 1.34 59.37 3.67
C LEU A 370 2.59 59.52 2.81
N GLU A 371 3.43 60.49 3.16
CA GLU A 371 4.71 60.74 2.47
C GLU A 371 5.59 59.49 2.54
N GLY A 372 6.03 58.99 1.38
CA GLY A 372 6.85 57.79 1.24
C GLY A 372 6.08 56.48 1.05
N ILE A 373 4.74 56.52 1.03
CA ILE A 373 3.88 55.34 0.77
C ILE A 373 2.87 55.61 -0.36
N ASP A 374 2.73 56.85 -0.83
CA ASP A 374 1.74 57.25 -1.85
C ASP A 374 1.80 56.37 -3.11
N GLY A 375 0.81 55.49 -3.25
CA GLY A 375 0.73 54.48 -4.30
C GLY A 375 1.73 53.33 -4.21
N GLU A 376 2.65 53.30 -3.23
CA GLU A 376 3.72 52.32 -3.02
C GLU A 376 3.31 51.20 -2.06
N TYR A 377 2.23 50.49 -2.38
CA TYR A 377 1.74 49.34 -1.63
C TYR A 377 1.08 48.30 -2.54
N SER A 378 0.96 47.08 -2.02
CA SER A 378 0.21 46.00 -2.66
C SER A 378 -1.08 45.72 -1.92
N VAL A 379 -2.05 45.15 -2.62
CA VAL A 379 -3.33 44.75 -2.05
C VAL A 379 -3.51 43.25 -2.21
N TRP A 380 -3.96 42.60 -1.15
CA TRP A 380 -4.42 41.23 -1.19
C TRP A 380 -5.88 41.14 -0.74
N GLU A 381 -6.78 40.87 -1.69
CA GLU A 381 -8.18 40.60 -1.40
C GLU A 381 -8.32 39.11 -1.07
N VAL A 382 -8.41 38.77 0.22
CA VAL A 382 -8.60 37.38 0.70
C VAL A 382 -10.02 36.90 0.38
N GLY A 383 -10.98 37.82 0.41
CA GLY A 383 -12.38 37.51 0.14
C GLY A 383 -12.96 36.60 1.21
N SER A 384 -13.20 35.34 0.84
CA SER A 384 -13.88 34.38 1.71
C SER A 384 -13.01 33.27 2.30
N ASN A 385 -11.74 33.11 1.89
CA ASN A 385 -10.80 32.11 2.44
C ASN A 385 -9.33 32.45 2.08
N LEU A 386 -8.39 32.03 2.92
CA LEU A 386 -6.95 32.04 2.61
C LEU A 386 -6.55 30.95 1.60
N PRO A 387 -5.36 31.06 0.97
CA PRO A 387 -4.72 29.94 0.29
C PRO A 387 -4.70 28.69 1.18
N TYR A 388 -4.86 27.53 0.54
CA TYR A 388 -4.88 26.25 1.22
C TYR A 388 -3.61 25.98 2.04
N ALA A 389 -2.44 26.38 1.52
CA ALA A 389 -1.17 26.16 2.19
C ALA A 389 -0.77 27.33 3.07
N MET A 390 -0.46 27.05 4.34
CA MET A 390 0.11 28.05 5.25
C MET A 390 1.42 28.63 4.72
N SER A 391 2.23 27.82 4.03
CA SER A 391 3.46 28.26 3.39
C SER A 391 3.22 29.37 2.36
N ASP A 392 2.11 29.35 1.63
CA ASP A 392 1.78 30.39 0.63
C ASP A 392 1.38 31.70 1.32
N VAL A 393 0.63 31.60 2.42
CA VAL A 393 0.27 32.76 3.25
C VAL A 393 1.51 33.43 3.82
N LEU A 394 2.39 32.64 4.45
CA LEU A 394 3.63 33.15 5.03
C LEU A 394 4.58 33.71 3.96
N ALA A 395 4.75 33.02 2.83
CA ALA A 395 5.56 33.52 1.73
C ALA A 395 5.01 34.83 1.17
N THR A 396 3.68 34.94 1.03
CA THR A 396 3.02 36.17 0.60
C THR A 396 3.33 37.32 1.54
N MET A 397 3.17 37.11 2.85
CA MET A 397 3.46 38.14 3.86
C MET A 397 4.95 38.53 3.88
N ASN A 398 5.85 37.58 3.66
CA ASN A 398 7.30 37.80 3.66
C ASN A 398 7.82 38.61 2.46
N TYR A 399 7.00 38.87 1.44
CA TYR A 399 7.35 39.82 0.37
C TYR A 399 7.36 41.29 0.86
N PHE A 400 6.82 41.57 2.04
CA PHE A 400 6.57 42.92 2.55
C PHE A 400 7.18 43.11 3.94
N ASP A 401 7.66 44.32 4.22
CA ASP A 401 8.20 44.69 5.54
C ASP A 401 7.07 44.99 6.54
N GLU A 402 5.95 45.53 6.04
CA GLU A 402 4.81 45.95 6.83
C GLU A 402 3.51 45.37 6.27
N VAL A 403 2.61 44.92 7.16
CA VAL A 403 1.31 44.37 6.79
C VAL A 403 0.21 45.09 7.56
N LEU A 404 -0.71 45.73 6.84
CA LEU A 404 -2.00 46.14 7.38
C LEU A 404 -3.04 45.07 7.07
N TRP A 405 -3.52 44.39 8.10
CA TRP A 405 -4.63 43.45 8.00
C TRP A 405 -5.87 44.03 8.69
N TYR A 406 -6.98 44.16 7.96
CA TYR A 406 -8.27 44.52 8.53
C TYR A 406 -9.34 43.48 8.17
N SER A 407 -10.31 43.29 9.08
CA SER A 407 -11.35 42.27 8.93
C SER A 407 -12.64 42.67 9.65
N TYR A 408 -13.69 41.86 9.43
CA TYR A 408 -14.91 41.92 10.26
C TYR A 408 -14.75 41.07 11.52
N PHE A 409 -15.22 41.60 12.65
CA PHE A 409 -15.05 41.06 14.02
C PHE A 409 -15.44 39.58 14.24
N GLN A 410 -16.07 38.89 13.28
CA GLN A 410 -16.53 37.50 13.44
C GLN A 410 -16.12 36.54 12.30
N LEU A 411 -15.42 37.00 11.28
CA LEU A 411 -15.07 36.21 10.09
C LEU A 411 -13.63 36.47 9.63
N SER A 412 -12.73 36.76 10.58
CA SER A 412 -11.33 37.06 10.25
C SER A 412 -10.51 35.78 10.09
N HIS A 413 -9.81 35.65 8.97
CA HIS A 413 -8.87 34.55 8.73
C HIS A 413 -7.50 34.79 9.37
N TYR A 414 -7.31 35.89 10.09
CA TYR A 414 -6.05 36.24 10.76
C TYR A 414 -5.49 35.13 11.67
N ILE A 415 -6.35 34.47 12.47
CA ILE A 415 -5.88 33.40 13.37
C ILE A 415 -5.32 32.23 12.59
N GLU A 416 -5.98 31.88 11.48
CA GLU A 416 -5.52 30.81 10.58
C GLU A 416 -4.18 31.20 9.97
N ALA A 417 -4.02 32.41 9.44
CA ALA A 417 -2.74 32.90 8.88
C ALA A 417 -1.59 32.98 9.89
N ALA A 418 -1.88 33.11 11.18
CA ALA A 418 -0.88 33.29 12.24
C ALA A 418 -0.48 31.98 12.95
N SER A 419 -1.22 30.88 12.71
CA SER A 419 -0.97 29.54 13.27
C SER A 419 -0.17 28.68 12.31
#